data_AF-A0A6J2CTS5-F1
#
_entry.id   AF-A0A6J2CTS5-F1
#
_cell.length_a   1.000
_cell.length_b   1.000
_cell.length_c   1.000
_cell.angle_alpha   90.00
_cell.angle_beta   90.00
_cell.angle_gamma   90.00
#
_symmetry.space_group_name_H-M   'P 1'
#
loop_
_entity.id
_entity.type
_entity.pdbx_description
1 polymer ?
#
loop_
_entity_poly.entity_id
_entity_poly.type
_entity_poly.pdbx_seq_one_letter_code
_entity_poly.pdbx_strand_id
1 'polypeptide(L)'
;MAPWTFWRCCQRSVGWVPVLFITFVVVWSYYAYVVELCVFTLSGNGENGKAVVYLVAFHLFFVMFVWSYWMTIFTSPASPSKEFYLSSSEKERYEKEFSQERQQEILRRAARDLPIYTTSASRTIRYCERCQLIKPDRAHHCSACDICILKMDHHCPWVNNCVGFSNYKFFLLFLLYSLLYCLFVATTVLQYFIKFWTNELSDTRAKFHVLFLFFVSTMFFISVLSLFSYHCWLVGKNRTTIVKIGDKSLVMKRNTGCFQYFQAWVMVAVFQLALWGWIQNKLLLQIKMNMLEDLNCRGRKQKTWEMTVLAQINPFLSNRLVNQKTDCWTVNLNG
;
A
#
# COMPACT_ATOMS: atom_id res chain seq x y z
N MET A 1 15.81 -9.94 -36.01
CA MET A 1 14.83 -10.26 -34.94
C MET A 1 15.13 -9.46 -33.66
N ALA A 2 15.10 -8.12 -33.74
CA ALA A 2 15.23 -7.18 -32.62
C ALA A 2 14.04 -6.21 -32.35
N PRO A 3 12.88 -6.21 -33.07
CA PRO A 3 11.83 -5.20 -32.81
C PRO A 3 11.14 -5.36 -31.44
N TRP A 4 10.98 -6.60 -30.96
CA TRP A 4 10.15 -6.90 -29.79
C TRP A 4 10.77 -6.49 -28.45
N THR A 5 12.09 -6.61 -28.31
CA THR A 5 12.82 -6.20 -27.10
C THR A 5 12.88 -4.69 -26.98
N PHE A 6 13.15 -4.00 -28.10
CA PHE A 6 13.14 -2.53 -28.17
C PHE A 6 11.75 -1.96 -27.89
N TRP A 7 10.70 -2.51 -28.50
CA TRP A 7 9.33 -2.06 -28.29
C TRP A 7 8.85 -2.27 -26.85
N ARG A 8 9.17 -3.42 -26.23
CA ARG A 8 8.86 -3.67 -24.81
C ARG A 8 9.62 -2.72 -23.88
N CYS A 9 10.88 -2.39 -24.21
CA CYS A 9 11.65 -1.40 -23.45
C CYS A 9 11.02 -0.01 -23.55
N CYS A 10 10.67 0.43 -24.78
CA CYS A 10 10.00 1.71 -25.01
C CYS A 10 8.65 1.79 -24.30
N GLN A 11 7.83 0.74 -24.36
CA GLN A 11 6.55 0.65 -23.65
C GLN A 11 6.72 0.76 -22.13
N ARG A 12 7.75 0.11 -21.56
CA ARG A 12 8.07 0.22 -20.13
C ARG A 12 8.47 1.64 -19.74
N SER A 13 9.28 2.31 -20.56
CA SER A 13 9.69 3.70 -20.31
C SER A 13 8.51 4.67 -20.42
N VAL A 14 7.69 4.54 -21.46
CA VAL A 14 6.51 5.40 -21.68
C VAL A 14 5.45 5.20 -20.59
N GLY A 15 5.33 3.99 -20.02
CA GLY A 15 4.43 3.71 -18.91
C GLY A 15 4.66 4.56 -17.65
N TRP A 16 5.86 5.12 -17.47
CA TRP A 16 6.16 6.01 -16.34
C TRP A 16 5.72 7.46 -16.54
N VAL A 17 5.39 7.88 -17.77
CA VAL A 17 5.02 9.28 -18.08
C VAL A 17 3.85 9.76 -17.21
N PRO A 18 2.73 9.01 -17.03
CA PRO A 18 1.64 9.45 -16.16
C PRO A 18 2.07 9.57 -14.69
N VAL A 19 2.94 8.68 -14.21
CA VAL A 19 3.46 8.73 -12.82
C VAL A 19 4.34 9.95 -12.61
N LEU A 20 5.23 10.25 -13.56
CA LEU A 20 6.09 11.44 -13.51
C LEU A 20 5.27 12.72 -13.58
N PHE A 21 4.21 12.75 -14.40
CA PHE A 21 3.28 13.87 -14.47
C PHE A 21 2.59 14.13 -13.12
N ILE A 22 2.01 13.10 -12.49
CA ILE A 22 1.39 13.24 -11.17
C ILE A 22 2.42 13.65 -10.13
N THR A 23 3.62 13.07 -10.16
CA THR A 23 4.71 13.43 -9.25
C THR A 23 5.09 14.91 -9.38
N PHE A 24 5.21 15.41 -10.62
CA PHE A 24 5.47 16.83 -10.88
C PHE A 24 4.38 17.72 -10.30
N VAL A 25 3.09 17.41 -10.56
CA VAL A 25 1.96 18.19 -10.03
C VAL A 25 1.96 18.19 -8.49
N VAL A 26 2.25 17.05 -7.86
CA VAL A 26 2.31 16.92 -6.41
C VAL A 26 3.45 17.75 -5.82
N VAL A 27 4.66 17.67 -6.38
CA VAL A 27 5.83 18.46 -5.95
C VAL A 27 5.57 19.96 -6.13
N TRP A 28 5.02 20.36 -7.27
CA TRP A 28 4.62 21.75 -7.51
C TRP A 28 3.56 22.20 -6.51
N SER A 29 2.56 21.38 -6.19
CA SER A 29 1.51 21.72 -5.23
C SER A 29 2.07 21.89 -3.81
N TYR A 30 3.09 21.10 -3.43
CA TYR A 30 3.81 21.26 -2.17
C TYR A 30 4.52 22.62 -2.13
N TYR A 31 5.27 22.97 -3.18
CA TYR A 31 5.92 24.27 -3.30
C TYR A 31 4.90 25.42 -3.21
N ALA A 32 3.84 25.37 -4.01
CA ALA A 32 2.82 26.41 -4.07
C ALA A 32 2.09 26.59 -2.72
N TYR A 33 1.78 25.50 -2.03
CA TYR A 33 1.09 25.58 -0.74
C TYR A 33 2.02 26.03 0.39
N VAL A 34 3.21 25.43 0.50
CA VAL A 34 4.12 25.69 1.62
C VAL A 34 4.83 27.03 1.45
N VAL A 35 5.39 27.30 0.28
CA VAL A 35 6.23 28.48 0.05
C VAL A 35 5.37 29.69 -0.29
N GLU A 36 4.58 29.62 -1.35
CA GLU A 36 3.84 30.79 -1.84
C GLU A 36 2.68 31.17 -0.91
N LEU A 37 1.89 30.19 -0.46
CA LEU A 37 0.76 30.45 0.44
C LEU A 37 1.22 30.58 1.91
N CYS A 38 1.86 29.58 2.51
CA CYS A 38 2.14 29.62 3.94
C CYS A 38 3.29 30.56 4.34
N VAL A 39 4.38 30.60 3.57
CA VAL A 39 5.51 31.48 3.90
C VAL A 39 5.26 32.90 3.37
N PHE A 40 5.08 33.10 2.07
CA PHE A 40 5.00 34.46 1.52
C PHE A 40 3.66 35.15 1.80
N THR A 41 2.52 34.46 1.62
CA THR A 41 1.21 35.09 1.81
C THR A 41 0.79 35.17 3.27
N LEU A 42 0.79 34.06 4.01
CA LEU A 42 0.30 34.02 5.38
C LEU A 42 1.26 34.69 6.37
N SER A 43 2.53 34.26 6.36
CA SER A 43 3.52 34.81 7.30
C SER A 43 3.85 36.27 6.96
N GLY A 44 3.85 36.63 5.66
CA GLY A 44 3.98 38.02 5.21
C GLY A 44 2.86 38.95 5.71
N ASN A 45 1.64 38.43 5.88
CA ASN A 45 0.51 39.17 6.44
C ASN A 45 0.45 39.13 7.99
N GLY A 46 1.46 38.58 8.66
CA GLY A 46 1.50 38.45 10.12
C GLY A 46 0.58 37.35 10.68
N GLU A 47 -0.02 36.49 9.84
CA GLU A 47 -0.94 35.42 10.25
C GLU A 47 -0.21 34.13 10.67
N ASN A 48 0.88 34.25 11.44
CA ASN A 48 1.79 33.13 11.77
C ASN A 48 1.10 31.94 12.45
N GLY A 49 0.11 32.19 13.32
CA GLY A 49 -0.66 31.13 13.96
C GLY A 49 -1.44 30.27 12.96
N LYS A 50 -2.09 30.91 11.97
CA LYS A 50 -2.79 30.20 10.88
C LYS A 50 -1.80 29.45 9.99
N ALA A 51 -0.65 30.07 9.67
CA ALA A 51 0.39 29.44 8.87
C ALA A 51 0.87 28.13 9.49
N VAL A 52 1.15 28.10 10.80
CA VAL A 52 1.57 26.88 11.51
C VAL A 52 0.49 25.81 11.47
N VAL A 53 -0.77 26.15 11.76
CA VAL A 53 -1.89 25.19 11.71
C VAL A 53 -2.04 24.59 10.30
N TYR A 54 -1.97 25.42 9.26
CA TYR A 54 -2.10 24.98 7.87
C TYR A 54 -0.92 24.10 7.47
N LEU A 55 0.31 24.46 7.84
CA LEU A 55 1.49 23.65 7.55
C LEU A 55 1.41 22.28 8.21
N VAL A 56 1.04 22.20 9.49
CA VAL A 56 0.93 20.92 10.21
C VAL A 56 -0.13 20.02 9.57
N ALA A 57 -1.33 20.56 9.32
CA ALA A 57 -2.40 19.80 8.69
C ALA A 57 -2.06 19.39 7.25
N PHE A 58 -1.45 20.29 6.47
CA PHE A 58 -1.01 20.02 5.10
C PHE A 58 -0.02 18.86 5.05
N HIS A 59 1.00 18.86 5.91
CA HIS A 59 2.00 17.79 5.94
C HIS A 59 1.39 16.45 6.33
N LEU A 60 0.41 16.43 7.24
CA LEU A 60 -0.33 15.21 7.58
C LEU A 60 -1.02 14.61 6.34
N PHE A 61 -1.80 15.41 5.60
CA PHE A 61 -2.48 14.93 4.40
C PHE A 61 -1.50 14.58 3.28
N PHE A 62 -0.45 15.39 3.10
CA PHE A 62 0.57 15.18 2.08
C PHE A 62 1.33 13.87 2.29
N VAL A 63 1.80 13.59 3.52
CA VAL A 63 2.51 12.34 3.84
C VAL A 63 1.62 11.13 3.59
N MET A 64 0.35 11.19 3.99
CA MET A 64 -0.58 10.09 3.78
C MET A 64 -0.92 9.85 2.31
N PHE A 65 -1.08 10.93 1.55
CA PHE A 65 -1.26 10.87 0.11
C PHE A 65 -0.03 10.25 -0.58
N VAL A 66 1.18 10.76 -0.33
CA VAL A 66 2.41 10.27 -0.96
C VAL A 66 2.68 8.81 -0.58
N TRP A 67 2.49 8.45 0.70
CA TRP A 67 2.71 7.08 1.16
C TRP A 67 1.74 6.10 0.49
N SER A 68 0.44 6.41 0.46
CA SER A 68 -0.55 5.54 -0.19
C SER A 68 -0.34 5.45 -1.71
N TYR A 69 0.06 6.55 -2.37
CA TYR A 69 0.43 6.54 -3.79
C TYR A 69 1.66 5.65 -4.05
N TRP A 70 2.72 5.80 -3.25
CA TRP A 70 3.93 4.97 -3.31
C TRP A 70 3.61 3.49 -3.17
N MET A 71 2.84 3.12 -2.13
CA MET A 71 2.44 1.73 -1.91
C MET A 71 1.62 1.18 -3.08
N THR A 72 0.79 1.99 -3.73
CA THR A 72 -0.01 1.56 -4.88
C THR A 72 0.87 1.30 -6.11
N ILE A 73 1.88 2.14 -6.36
CA ILE A 73 2.84 1.98 -7.47
C ILE A 73 3.74 0.77 -7.24
N PHE A 74 4.41 0.68 -6.09
CA PHE A 74 5.52 -0.25 -5.90
C PHE A 74 5.13 -1.59 -5.26
N THR A 75 3.89 -1.74 -4.79
CA THR A 75 3.39 -3.06 -4.39
C THR A 75 3.19 -3.91 -5.64
N SER A 76 4.04 -4.92 -5.81
CA SER A 76 3.96 -5.84 -6.94
C SER A 76 2.61 -6.58 -6.93
N PRO A 77 1.97 -6.75 -8.09
CA PRO A 77 0.72 -7.50 -8.19
C PRO A 77 0.96 -8.98 -7.90
N ALA A 78 0.06 -9.59 -7.13
CA ALA A 78 0.14 -11.01 -6.83
C ALA A 78 -0.17 -11.87 -8.06
N SER A 79 0.70 -12.83 -8.36
CA SER A 79 0.52 -13.84 -9.42
C SER A 79 0.00 -15.17 -8.85
N PRO A 80 -0.65 -16.02 -9.65
CA PRO A 80 -1.02 -17.37 -9.24
C PRO A 80 0.16 -18.18 -8.71
N SER A 81 -0.09 -19.03 -7.72
CA SER A 81 0.85 -20.01 -7.18
C SER A 81 1.22 -21.06 -8.23
N LYS A 82 2.35 -21.76 -8.00
CA LYS A 82 2.89 -22.77 -8.93
C LYS A 82 1.93 -23.93 -9.20
N GLU A 83 1.03 -24.24 -8.27
CA GLU A 83 0.00 -25.28 -8.41
C GLU A 83 -0.97 -25.04 -9.57
N PHE A 84 -1.19 -23.77 -9.96
CA PHE A 84 -2.06 -23.43 -11.09
C PHE A 84 -1.38 -23.56 -12.45
N TYR A 85 -0.07 -23.75 -12.49
CA TYR A 85 0.67 -23.95 -13.73
C TYR A 85 0.56 -25.41 -14.15
N LEU A 86 0.40 -25.64 -15.46
CA LEU A 86 0.44 -27.00 -15.98
C LEU A 86 1.84 -27.59 -15.77
N SER A 87 1.89 -28.85 -15.36
CA SER A 87 3.15 -29.60 -15.36
C SER A 87 3.69 -29.71 -16.78
N SER A 88 5.00 -29.92 -16.93
CA SER A 88 5.63 -30.03 -18.26
C SER A 88 4.98 -31.12 -19.14
N SER A 89 4.54 -32.24 -18.54
CA SER A 89 3.88 -33.33 -19.25
C SER A 89 2.44 -33.02 -19.65
N GLU A 90 1.71 -32.22 -18.86
CA GLU A 90 0.38 -31.72 -19.22
C GLU A 90 0.45 -30.67 -20.31
N LYS A 91 1.45 -29.79 -20.24
CA LYS A 91 1.72 -28.77 -21.25
C LYS A 91 2.01 -29.42 -22.61
N GLU A 92 2.92 -30.39 -22.67
CA GLU A 92 3.22 -31.09 -23.91
C GLU A 92 2.00 -31.82 -24.48
N ARG A 93 1.19 -32.45 -23.63
CA ARG A 93 -0.07 -33.09 -24.05
C ARG A 93 -1.08 -32.08 -24.59
N TYR A 94 -1.19 -30.92 -23.96
CA TYR A 94 -2.08 -29.84 -24.40
C TYR A 94 -1.65 -29.26 -25.75
N GLU A 95 -0.35 -29.01 -25.94
CA GLU A 95 0.19 -28.43 -27.18
C GLU A 95 0.13 -29.37 -28.38
N LYS A 96 0.24 -30.69 -28.15
CA LYS A 96 0.12 -31.71 -29.21
C LYS A 96 -1.31 -31.98 -29.67
N GLU A 97 -2.30 -31.59 -28.86
CA GLU A 97 -3.69 -31.87 -29.13
C GLU A 97 -4.32 -30.78 -30.01
N PHE A 98 -4.95 -31.18 -31.11
CA PHE A 98 -5.57 -30.25 -32.07
C PHE A 98 -7.06 -30.03 -31.80
N SER A 99 -7.73 -31.00 -31.15
CA SER A 99 -9.15 -30.86 -30.80
C SER A 99 -9.34 -30.02 -29.55
N GLN A 100 -10.13 -28.93 -29.66
CA GLN A 100 -10.48 -28.06 -28.54
C GLN A 100 -11.20 -28.83 -27.41
N GLU A 101 -11.98 -29.84 -27.74
CA GLU A 101 -12.71 -30.66 -26.77
C GLU A 101 -11.75 -31.49 -25.90
N ARG A 102 -10.75 -32.09 -26.54
CA ARG A 102 -9.71 -32.87 -25.84
C ARG A 102 -8.76 -31.97 -25.04
N GLN A 103 -8.42 -30.80 -25.58
CA GLN A 103 -7.70 -29.77 -24.83
C GLN A 103 -8.45 -29.38 -23.55
N GLN A 104 -9.77 -29.15 -23.63
CA GLN A 104 -10.60 -28.86 -22.47
C GLN A 104 -10.67 -30.02 -21.48
N GLU A 105 -10.69 -31.27 -21.94
CA GLU A 105 -10.62 -32.43 -21.05
C GLU A 105 -9.30 -32.49 -20.28
N ILE A 106 -8.16 -32.23 -20.92
CA ILE A 106 -6.85 -32.14 -20.24
C ILE A 106 -6.89 -31.06 -19.15
N LEU A 107 -7.39 -29.87 -19.49
CA LEU A 107 -7.51 -28.76 -18.54
C LEU A 107 -8.47 -29.08 -17.39
N ARG A 108 -9.60 -29.74 -17.66
CA ARG A 108 -10.55 -30.18 -16.61
C ARG A 108 -9.91 -31.16 -15.66
N ARG A 109 -9.12 -32.11 -16.17
CA ARG A 109 -8.42 -33.09 -15.33
C ARG A 109 -7.43 -32.41 -14.39
N ALA A 110 -6.61 -31.51 -14.92
CA ALA A 110 -5.64 -30.72 -14.13
C ALA A 110 -6.33 -29.78 -13.13
N ALA A 111 -7.51 -29.25 -13.47
CA ALA A 111 -8.27 -28.38 -12.58
C ALA A 111 -8.97 -29.08 -11.41
N ARG A 112 -9.14 -30.43 -11.44
CA ARG A 112 -9.89 -31.17 -10.40
C ARG A 112 -9.30 -31.02 -9.00
N ASP A 113 -7.98 -30.92 -8.92
CA ASP A 113 -7.26 -30.82 -7.65
C ASP A 113 -7.05 -29.36 -7.21
N LEU A 114 -7.61 -28.40 -7.95
CA LEU A 114 -7.47 -26.96 -7.69
C LEU A 114 -8.76 -26.37 -7.10
N PRO A 115 -8.66 -25.37 -6.21
CA PRO A 115 -9.82 -24.69 -5.63
C PRO A 115 -10.45 -23.70 -6.62
N ILE A 116 -10.99 -24.21 -7.73
CA ILE A 116 -11.61 -23.43 -8.81
C ILE A 116 -13.09 -23.76 -8.85
N TYR A 117 -13.91 -22.72 -8.73
CA TYR A 117 -15.36 -22.87 -8.76
C TYR A 117 -16.01 -22.06 -9.90
N THR A 118 -15.20 -21.33 -10.68
CA THR A 118 -15.67 -20.50 -11.79
C THR A 118 -15.21 -21.04 -13.15
N THR A 119 -16.08 -20.90 -14.14
CA THR A 119 -15.80 -21.26 -15.55
C THR A 119 -15.99 -20.03 -16.45
N SER A 120 -15.63 -20.15 -17.73
CA SER A 120 -15.99 -19.13 -18.72
C SER A 120 -17.51 -19.11 -18.98
N ALA A 121 -18.00 -18.10 -19.71
CA ALA A 121 -19.37 -18.06 -20.20
C ALA A 121 -19.77 -19.31 -21.03
N SER A 122 -18.81 -19.92 -21.74
CA SER A 122 -18.98 -21.17 -22.49
C SER A 122 -18.84 -22.44 -21.64
N ARG A 123 -18.79 -22.33 -20.30
CA ARG A 123 -18.58 -23.44 -19.34
C ARG A 123 -17.28 -24.22 -19.57
N THR A 124 -16.25 -23.53 -20.04
CA THR A 124 -14.89 -24.09 -20.23
C THR A 124 -13.97 -23.68 -19.08
N ILE A 125 -12.88 -24.44 -18.87
CA ILE A 125 -11.87 -24.09 -17.88
C ILE A 125 -11.17 -22.81 -18.33
N ARG A 126 -11.09 -21.83 -17.42
CA ARG A 126 -10.44 -20.55 -17.68
C ARG A 126 -8.93 -20.77 -17.76
N TYR A 127 -8.39 -20.83 -18.97
CA TYR A 127 -6.95 -21.01 -19.19
C TYR A 127 -6.28 -19.74 -19.71
N CYS A 128 -4.98 -19.58 -19.42
CA CYS A 128 -4.13 -18.52 -19.96
C CYS A 128 -3.06 -19.12 -20.85
N GLU A 129 -3.19 -19.00 -22.17
CA GLU A 129 -2.18 -19.49 -23.12
C GLU A 129 -0.83 -18.76 -22.99
N ARG A 130 -0.83 -17.46 -22.68
CA ARG A 130 0.42 -16.70 -22.53
C ARG A 130 1.22 -17.12 -21.31
N CYS A 131 0.54 -17.34 -20.19
CA CYS A 131 1.19 -17.72 -18.93
C CYS A 131 1.25 -19.24 -18.71
N GLN A 132 0.59 -20.02 -19.58
CA GLN A 132 0.51 -21.49 -19.52
C GLN A 132 -0.01 -22.00 -18.16
N LEU A 133 -1.05 -21.34 -17.64
CA LEU A 133 -1.65 -21.66 -16.33
C LEU A 133 -3.18 -21.67 -16.40
N ILE A 134 -3.79 -22.46 -15.52
CA ILE A 134 -5.22 -22.43 -15.26
C ILE A 134 -5.50 -21.23 -14.36
N LYS A 135 -6.36 -20.31 -14.80
CA LYS A 135 -6.63 -19.05 -14.09
C LYS A 135 -7.41 -19.35 -12.80
N PRO A 136 -6.88 -18.99 -11.62
CA PRO A 136 -7.66 -19.00 -10.39
C PRO A 136 -8.92 -18.15 -10.51
N ASP A 137 -9.88 -18.39 -9.62
CA ASP A 137 -11.09 -17.58 -9.54
C ASP A 137 -10.74 -16.09 -9.38
N ARG A 138 -11.42 -15.24 -10.17
CA ARG A 138 -11.20 -13.78 -10.25
C ARG A 138 -9.81 -13.35 -10.75
N ALA A 139 -8.93 -14.26 -11.18
CA ALA A 139 -7.65 -13.90 -11.77
C ALA A 139 -7.79 -13.62 -13.27
N HIS A 140 -7.16 -12.55 -13.76
CA HIS A 140 -7.19 -12.17 -15.18
C HIS A 140 -5.78 -11.87 -15.68
N HIS A 141 -5.51 -12.15 -16.96
CA HIS A 141 -4.24 -11.79 -17.58
C HIS A 141 -4.26 -10.31 -17.96
N CYS A 142 -3.26 -9.55 -17.54
CA CYS A 142 -3.06 -8.19 -17.99
C CYS A 142 -1.98 -8.17 -19.07
N SER A 143 -2.32 -7.72 -20.27
CA SER A 143 -1.38 -7.59 -21.38
C SER A 143 -0.28 -6.56 -21.13
N ALA A 144 -0.58 -5.49 -20.36
CA ALA A 144 0.41 -4.47 -20.00
C ALA A 144 1.42 -4.97 -18.96
N CYS A 145 0.95 -5.74 -17.96
CA CYS A 145 1.80 -6.36 -16.95
C CYS A 145 2.45 -7.68 -17.45
N ASP A 146 1.98 -8.24 -18.57
CA ASP A 146 2.36 -9.54 -19.18
C ASP A 146 2.32 -10.74 -18.22
N ILE A 147 1.42 -10.69 -17.24
CA ILE A 147 1.23 -11.73 -16.20
C ILE A 147 -0.25 -11.87 -15.84
N CYS A 148 -0.61 -13.01 -15.24
CA CYS A 148 -1.91 -13.17 -14.58
C CYS A 148 -1.90 -12.50 -13.20
N ILE A 149 -2.90 -11.65 -12.95
CA ILE A 149 -3.06 -10.89 -11.73
C ILE A 149 -4.20 -11.50 -10.91
N LEU A 150 -3.94 -11.86 -9.67
CA LEU A 150 -4.96 -12.35 -8.74
C LEU A 150 -5.96 -11.25 -8.40
N LYS A 151 -7.26 -11.58 -8.39
CA LYS A 151 -8.37 -10.65 -8.13
C LYS A 151 -8.19 -9.32 -8.88
N MET A 152 -7.83 -9.41 -10.17
CA MET A 152 -7.56 -8.23 -10.99
C MET A 152 -8.77 -7.30 -11.00
N ASP A 153 -8.52 -6.01 -10.76
CA ASP A 153 -9.53 -4.98 -10.91
C ASP A 153 -9.34 -4.23 -12.24
N HIS A 154 -8.18 -3.59 -12.43
CA HIS A 154 -7.83 -2.92 -13.68
C HIS A 154 -6.31 -2.67 -13.74
N HIS A 155 -5.80 -2.38 -14.93
CA HIS A 155 -4.47 -1.79 -15.07
C HIS A 155 -4.61 -0.27 -15.03
N CYS A 156 -3.88 0.39 -14.13
CA CYS A 156 -4.00 1.84 -13.92
C CYS A 156 -2.73 2.54 -14.43
N PRO A 157 -2.83 3.31 -15.53
CA PRO A 157 -1.69 4.04 -16.08
C PRO A 157 -1.10 5.05 -15.10
N TRP A 158 -1.93 5.68 -14.26
CA TRP A 158 -1.53 6.70 -13.28
C TRP A 158 -0.62 6.20 -12.16
N VAL A 159 -0.52 4.89 -11.97
CA VAL A 159 0.39 4.24 -11.02
C VAL A 159 1.36 3.29 -11.71
N ASN A 160 1.34 3.23 -13.05
CA ASN A 160 2.09 2.30 -13.88
C ASN A 160 2.07 0.85 -13.35
N ASN A 161 0.93 0.41 -12.83
CA ASN A 161 0.80 -0.87 -12.16
C ASN A 161 -0.62 -1.45 -12.29
N CYS A 162 -0.71 -2.77 -12.17
CA CYS A 162 -1.96 -3.49 -12.08
C CYS A 162 -2.56 -3.36 -10.67
N VAL A 163 -3.80 -2.90 -10.58
CA VAL A 163 -4.58 -2.90 -9.34
C VAL A 163 -5.28 -4.26 -9.22
N GLY A 164 -4.93 -5.02 -8.19
CA GLY A 164 -5.42 -6.37 -7.94
C GLY A 164 -5.35 -6.74 -6.46
N PHE A 165 -5.28 -8.04 -6.16
CA PHE A 165 -5.38 -8.54 -4.79
C PHE A 165 -4.43 -7.86 -3.78
N SER A 166 -3.15 -7.72 -4.13
CA SER A 166 -2.10 -7.25 -3.22
C SER A 166 -2.17 -5.75 -2.92
N ASN A 167 -2.64 -4.93 -3.86
CA ASN A 167 -2.59 -3.47 -3.75
C ASN A 167 -3.96 -2.77 -3.81
N TYR A 168 -5.07 -3.50 -3.92
CA TYR A 168 -6.42 -2.90 -3.96
C TYR A 168 -6.70 -2.03 -2.73
N LYS A 169 -6.25 -2.45 -1.54
CA LYS A 169 -6.37 -1.64 -0.31
C LYS A 169 -5.60 -0.33 -0.43
N PHE A 170 -4.37 -0.37 -0.93
CA PHE A 170 -3.54 0.83 -1.10
C PHE A 170 -4.13 1.77 -2.13
N PHE A 171 -4.68 1.24 -3.23
CA PHE A 171 -5.38 2.04 -4.23
C PHE A 171 -6.59 2.78 -3.63
N LEU A 172 -7.40 2.13 -2.79
CA LEU A 172 -8.53 2.78 -2.12
C LEU A 172 -8.09 3.86 -1.12
N LEU A 173 -7.02 3.61 -0.37
CA LEU A 173 -6.42 4.61 0.51
C LEU A 173 -5.85 5.80 -0.28
N PHE A 174 -5.21 5.52 -1.42
CA PHE A 174 -4.73 6.55 -2.33
C PHE A 174 -5.87 7.45 -2.82
N LEU A 175 -7.00 6.88 -3.26
CA LEU A 175 -8.17 7.67 -3.65
C LEU A 175 -8.72 8.50 -2.48
N LEU A 176 -8.82 7.91 -1.28
CA LEU A 176 -9.31 8.60 -0.09
C LEU A 176 -8.40 9.78 0.31
N TYR A 177 -7.10 9.55 0.43
CA TYR A 177 -6.16 10.60 0.81
C TYR A 177 -5.96 11.64 -0.30
N SER A 178 -6.16 11.27 -1.57
CA SER A 178 -6.26 12.24 -2.67
C SER A 178 -7.44 13.19 -2.48
N LEU A 179 -8.62 12.67 -2.10
CA LEU A 179 -9.79 13.49 -1.81
C LEU A 179 -9.56 14.42 -0.62
N LEU A 180 -9.03 13.89 0.49
CA LEU A 180 -8.77 14.68 1.68
C LEU A 180 -7.71 15.76 1.42
N TYR A 181 -6.65 15.43 0.69
CA TYR A 181 -5.62 16.38 0.28
C TYR A 181 -6.20 17.49 -0.59
N CYS A 182 -6.90 17.14 -1.68
CA CYS A 182 -7.49 18.12 -2.58
C CYS A 182 -8.56 18.98 -1.89
N LEU A 183 -9.40 18.39 -1.03
CA LEU A 183 -10.42 19.13 -0.28
C LEU A 183 -9.77 20.12 0.71
N PHE A 184 -8.75 19.68 1.45
CA PHE A 184 -8.02 20.53 2.37
C PHE A 184 -7.36 21.70 1.65
N VAL A 185 -6.68 21.44 0.52
CA VAL A 185 -6.08 22.49 -0.31
C VAL A 185 -7.15 23.44 -0.84
N ALA A 186 -8.21 22.95 -1.47
CA ALA A 186 -9.25 23.79 -2.06
C ALA A 186 -9.94 24.68 -1.02
N THR A 187 -10.29 24.13 0.15
CA THR A 187 -10.99 24.88 1.21
C THR A 187 -10.10 25.94 1.87
N THR A 188 -8.84 25.61 2.16
CA THR A 188 -7.91 26.58 2.76
C THR A 188 -7.48 27.67 1.78
N VAL A 189 -7.32 27.32 0.49
CA VAL A 189 -6.96 28.25 -0.58
C VAL A 189 -8.11 29.17 -0.97
N LEU A 190 -9.38 28.73 -0.87
CA LEU A 190 -10.55 29.48 -1.35
C LEU A 190 -10.58 30.94 -0.86
N GLN A 191 -10.30 31.20 0.41
CA GLN A 191 -10.28 32.56 0.94
C GLN A 191 -9.19 33.43 0.30
N TYR A 192 -8.02 32.86 0.02
CA TYR A 192 -6.89 33.56 -0.61
C TYR A 192 -7.10 33.71 -2.12
N PHE A 193 -7.72 32.72 -2.75
CA PHE A 193 -8.21 32.81 -4.13
C PHE A 193 -9.11 34.04 -4.29
N ILE A 194 -10.09 34.22 -3.39
CA ILE A 194 -10.98 35.39 -3.41
C ILE A 194 -10.18 36.68 -3.24
N LYS A 195 -9.27 36.77 -2.25
CA LYS A 195 -8.43 37.95 -2.01
C LYS A 195 -7.54 38.33 -3.20
N PHE A 196 -6.95 37.35 -3.89
CA PHE A 196 -6.17 37.60 -5.11
C PHE A 196 -7.04 37.99 -6.31
N TRP A 197 -8.29 37.53 -6.35
CA TRP A 197 -9.26 37.86 -7.38
C TRP A 197 -9.84 39.27 -7.19
N THR A 198 -10.09 39.68 -5.94
CA THR A 198 -10.56 41.03 -5.57
C THR A 198 -9.43 42.08 -5.53
N ASN A 199 -8.18 41.67 -5.78
CA ASN A 199 -6.96 42.49 -5.73
C ASN A 199 -6.64 43.07 -4.34
N GLU A 200 -7.11 42.44 -3.27
CA GLU A 200 -6.66 42.75 -1.90
C GLU A 200 -5.21 42.31 -1.66
N LEU A 201 -4.75 41.30 -2.40
CA LEU A 201 -3.36 40.85 -2.45
C LEU A 201 -2.80 41.08 -3.86
N SER A 202 -1.63 41.71 -3.95
CA SER A 202 -1.03 42.15 -5.23
C SER A 202 0.25 41.42 -5.62
N ASP A 203 0.72 40.43 -4.85
CA ASP A 203 1.90 39.64 -5.21
C ASP A 203 1.64 38.81 -6.48
N THR A 204 2.34 39.15 -7.56
CA THR A 204 2.18 38.58 -8.90
C THR A 204 2.59 37.12 -8.98
N ARG A 205 3.62 36.70 -8.23
CA ARG A 205 4.08 35.30 -8.26
C ARG A 205 3.15 34.40 -7.45
N ALA A 206 2.85 34.79 -6.21
CA ALA A 206 1.93 34.05 -5.35
C ALA A 206 0.53 33.95 -5.99
N LYS A 207 0.05 34.99 -6.68
CA LYS A 207 -1.22 34.98 -7.42
C LYS A 207 -1.30 33.85 -8.43
N PHE A 208 -0.27 33.65 -9.26
CA PHE A 208 -0.27 32.56 -10.25
C PHE A 208 -0.39 31.19 -9.57
N HIS A 209 0.45 30.93 -8.57
CA HIS A 209 0.48 29.65 -7.87
C HIS A 209 -0.81 29.36 -7.12
N VAL A 210 -1.34 30.33 -6.36
CA VAL A 210 -2.54 30.16 -5.53
C VAL A 210 -3.79 29.96 -6.39
N LEU A 211 -3.94 30.69 -7.49
CA LEU A 211 -5.06 30.50 -8.42
C LEU A 211 -5.02 29.12 -9.08
N PHE A 212 -3.87 28.71 -9.64
CA PHE A 212 -3.73 27.38 -10.24
C PHE A 212 -3.95 26.28 -9.21
N LEU A 213 -3.47 26.45 -7.98
CA LEU A 213 -3.63 25.46 -6.92
C LEU A 213 -5.10 25.21 -6.58
N PHE A 214 -5.93 26.26 -6.57
CA PHE A 214 -7.38 26.13 -6.39
C PHE A 214 -8.06 25.35 -7.52
N PHE A 215 -7.74 25.68 -8.78
CA PHE A 215 -8.34 25.01 -9.94
C PHE A 215 -7.91 23.54 -10.03
N VAL A 216 -6.61 23.27 -9.88
CA VAL A 216 -6.06 21.90 -9.94
C VAL A 216 -6.65 21.05 -8.81
N SER A 217 -6.63 21.53 -7.57
CA SER A 217 -7.19 20.78 -6.43
C SER A 217 -8.68 20.49 -6.61
N THR A 218 -9.47 21.46 -7.04
CA THR A 218 -10.91 21.29 -7.30
C THR A 218 -11.20 20.30 -8.43
N MET A 219 -10.47 20.40 -9.55
CA MET A 219 -10.62 19.49 -10.70
C MET A 219 -10.32 18.04 -10.31
N PHE A 220 -9.22 17.81 -9.60
CA PHE A 220 -8.86 16.48 -9.11
C PHE A 220 -9.86 15.98 -8.06
N PHE A 221 -10.34 16.84 -7.15
CA PHE A 221 -11.34 16.46 -6.16
C PHE A 221 -12.61 15.89 -6.82
N ILE A 222 -13.21 16.62 -7.76
CA ILE A 222 -14.43 16.18 -8.45
C ILE A 222 -14.20 14.87 -9.21
N SER A 223 -13.09 14.79 -9.94
CA SER A 223 -12.74 13.61 -10.74
C SER A 223 -12.54 12.38 -9.87
N VAL A 224 -11.73 12.49 -8.81
CA VAL A 224 -11.43 11.40 -7.89
C VAL A 224 -12.65 11.02 -7.06
N LEU A 225 -13.55 11.96 -6.75
CA LEU A 225 -14.75 11.70 -5.93
C LEU A 225 -15.68 10.72 -6.64
N SER A 226 -15.85 10.89 -7.94
CA SER A 226 -16.65 9.97 -8.76
C SER A 226 -16.06 8.54 -8.75
N LEU A 227 -14.74 8.43 -8.92
CA LEU A 227 -14.03 7.15 -8.93
C LEU A 227 -14.05 6.48 -7.55
N PHE A 228 -13.81 7.23 -6.48
CA PHE A 228 -13.86 6.72 -5.12
C PHE A 228 -15.27 6.21 -4.77
N SER A 229 -16.31 6.96 -5.11
CA SER A 229 -17.70 6.56 -4.89
C SER A 229 -18.04 5.27 -5.63
N TYR A 230 -17.59 5.13 -6.88
CA TYR A 230 -17.73 3.91 -7.66
C TYR A 230 -17.06 2.70 -6.98
N HIS A 231 -15.83 2.87 -6.50
CA HIS A 231 -15.10 1.80 -5.82
C HIS A 231 -15.69 1.46 -4.44
N CYS A 232 -16.20 2.43 -3.68
CA CYS A 232 -16.94 2.19 -2.46
C CYS A 232 -18.17 1.29 -2.71
N TRP A 233 -18.90 1.55 -3.80
CA TRP A 233 -19.99 0.68 -4.23
C TRP A 233 -19.52 -0.72 -4.62
N LEU A 234 -18.39 -0.84 -5.33
CA LEU A 234 -17.81 -2.14 -5.71
C LEU A 234 -17.42 -2.98 -4.49
N VAL A 235 -16.77 -2.35 -3.52
CA VAL A 235 -16.43 -2.98 -2.23
C VAL A 235 -17.70 -3.41 -1.52
N GLY A 236 -18.73 -2.54 -1.50
CA GLY A 236 -20.12 -2.80 -1.08
C GLY A 236 -20.70 -4.14 -1.54
N LYS A 237 -20.38 -4.51 -2.78
CA LYS A 237 -20.90 -5.71 -3.43
C LYS A 237 -19.85 -6.83 -3.54
N ASN A 238 -18.63 -6.64 -3.00
CA ASN A 238 -17.48 -7.53 -3.18
C ASN A 238 -17.18 -7.85 -4.67
N ARG A 239 -17.37 -6.88 -5.56
CA ARG A 239 -17.14 -7.01 -7.01
C ARG A 239 -15.85 -6.32 -7.42
N THR A 240 -15.21 -6.80 -8.49
CA THR A 240 -14.16 -6.05 -9.20
C THR A 240 -14.75 -5.38 -10.44
N THR A 241 -14.06 -4.38 -10.99
CA THR A 241 -14.48 -3.65 -12.19
C THR A 241 -14.70 -4.58 -13.40
N ILE A 242 -13.86 -5.61 -13.56
CA ILE A 242 -13.96 -6.61 -14.65
C ILE A 242 -15.23 -7.47 -14.57
N VAL A 243 -15.67 -7.83 -13.37
CA VAL A 243 -16.86 -8.69 -13.17
C VAL A 243 -18.14 -8.02 -13.69
N LYS A 244 -18.15 -6.70 -13.86
CA LYS A 244 -19.28 -5.96 -14.46
C LYS A 244 -19.27 -5.92 -15.99
N ILE A 245 -18.10 -5.87 -16.62
CA ILE A 245 -17.98 -5.55 -18.05
C ILE A 245 -18.09 -6.80 -18.92
N GLY A 246 -17.74 -7.99 -18.40
CA GLY A 246 -17.60 -9.18 -19.26
C GLY A 246 -18.26 -10.48 -18.80
N ASP A 247 -18.76 -10.62 -17.56
CA ASP A 247 -19.10 -11.96 -17.08
C ASP A 247 -20.32 -11.99 -16.14
N LYS A 248 -21.52 -12.15 -16.74
CA LYS A 248 -22.75 -12.51 -15.99
C LYS A 248 -22.72 -13.98 -15.51
N SER A 249 -21.70 -14.76 -15.86
CA SER A 249 -21.63 -16.21 -15.61
C SER A 249 -21.00 -16.61 -14.26
N LEU A 250 -20.43 -15.65 -13.52
CA LEU A 250 -19.82 -15.90 -12.21
C LEU A 250 -20.89 -15.93 -11.10
N VAL A 251 -21.69 -17.00 -11.06
CA VAL A 251 -22.50 -17.32 -9.89
C VAL A 251 -21.59 -17.97 -8.85
N MET A 252 -21.26 -17.24 -7.79
CA MET A 252 -20.74 -17.83 -6.56
C MET A 252 -21.36 -17.18 -5.32
N LYS A 253 -21.71 -18.04 -4.35
CA LYS A 253 -22.24 -17.76 -3.03
C LYS A 253 -21.65 -16.49 -2.41
N ARG A 254 -22.58 -15.62 -1.97
CA ARG A 254 -22.36 -14.44 -1.14
C ARG A 254 -21.57 -14.84 0.11
N ASN A 255 -20.27 -14.58 0.15
CA ASN A 255 -19.50 -14.60 1.40
C ASN A 255 -19.40 -13.16 1.93
N THR A 256 -20.25 -12.84 2.90
CA THR A 256 -20.42 -11.50 3.51
C THR A 256 -19.28 -11.09 4.43
N GLY A 257 -18.36 -11.99 4.79
CA GLY A 257 -17.33 -11.71 5.81
C GLY A 257 -16.32 -10.62 5.44
N CYS A 258 -15.96 -10.46 4.17
CA CYS A 258 -14.90 -9.51 3.76
C CYS A 258 -15.33 -8.03 3.84
N PHE A 259 -16.64 -7.75 3.79
CA PHE A 259 -17.15 -6.38 3.81
C PHE A 259 -17.09 -5.76 5.22
N GLN A 260 -17.28 -6.58 6.25
CA GLN A 260 -17.27 -6.16 7.65
C GLN A 260 -15.86 -5.74 8.13
N TYR A 261 -14.81 -6.33 7.56
CA TYR A 261 -13.43 -5.91 7.82
C TYR A 261 -13.04 -4.63 7.07
N PHE A 262 -13.58 -4.35 5.89
CA PHE A 262 -13.21 -3.13 5.14
C PHE A 262 -13.72 -1.84 5.80
N GLN A 263 -14.98 -1.81 6.27
CA GLN A 263 -15.53 -0.66 6.98
C GLN A 263 -14.85 -0.41 8.33
N ALA A 264 -14.55 -1.48 9.09
CA ALA A 264 -13.80 -1.38 10.32
C ALA A 264 -12.37 -0.85 10.08
N TRP A 265 -11.71 -1.23 8.99
CA TRP A 265 -10.33 -0.84 8.71
C TRP A 265 -10.13 0.56 8.13
N VAL A 266 -11.09 1.14 7.39
CA VAL A 266 -11.01 2.55 6.96
C VAL A 266 -11.11 3.49 8.17
N MET A 267 -11.99 3.17 9.12
CA MET A 267 -12.08 3.87 10.41
C MET A 267 -10.82 3.65 11.25
N VAL A 268 -10.31 2.41 11.32
CA VAL A 268 -9.07 2.09 12.03
C VAL A 268 -7.84 2.70 11.36
N ALA A 269 -7.77 2.89 10.04
CA ALA A 269 -6.63 3.54 9.37
C ALA A 269 -6.57 5.06 9.63
N VAL A 270 -7.73 5.72 9.71
CA VAL A 270 -7.81 7.13 10.15
C VAL A 270 -7.35 7.29 11.60
N PHE A 271 -7.67 6.32 12.48
CA PHE A 271 -7.27 6.34 13.89
C PHE A 271 -5.87 5.76 14.17
N GLN A 272 -5.37 4.81 13.37
CA GLN A 272 -4.10 4.12 13.62
C GLN A 272 -2.88 4.94 13.26
N LEU A 273 -2.99 6.04 12.50
CA LEU A 273 -1.84 6.92 12.30
C LEU A 273 -1.53 7.74 13.55
N ALA A 274 -2.57 8.15 14.29
CA ALA A 274 -2.41 8.76 15.61
C ALA A 274 -1.85 7.74 16.63
N LEU A 275 -2.28 6.47 16.54
CA LEU A 275 -1.85 5.41 17.46
C LEU A 275 -0.45 4.86 17.12
N TRP A 276 -0.09 4.73 15.84
CA TRP A 276 1.22 4.23 15.39
C TRP A 276 2.33 5.25 15.65
N GLY A 277 2.05 6.55 15.52
CA GLY A 277 2.95 7.61 15.97
C GLY A 277 3.19 7.58 17.49
N TRP A 278 2.15 7.29 18.28
CA TRP A 278 2.27 7.13 19.73
C TRP A 278 3.06 5.85 20.12
N ILE A 279 2.82 4.74 19.42
CA ILE A 279 3.51 3.46 19.64
C ILE A 279 4.99 3.53 19.21
N GLN A 280 5.31 4.18 18.09
CA GLN A 280 6.70 4.38 17.65
C GLN A 280 7.47 5.26 18.64
N ASN A 281 6.86 6.33 19.17
CA ASN A 281 7.50 7.17 20.19
C ASN A 281 7.69 6.45 21.53
N LYS A 282 6.74 5.61 21.95
CA LYS A 282 6.90 4.72 23.13
C LYS A 282 8.02 3.69 22.93
N LEU A 283 8.11 3.09 21.74
CA LEU A 283 9.12 2.08 21.42
C LEU A 283 10.53 2.70 21.29
N LEU A 284 10.65 3.89 20.71
CA LEU A 284 11.90 4.64 20.64
C LEU A 284 12.36 5.13 22.02
N LEU A 285 11.45 5.54 22.90
CA LEU A 285 11.78 5.84 24.30
C LEU A 285 12.24 4.59 25.06
N GLN A 286 11.60 3.44 24.84
CA GLN A 286 12.00 2.17 25.46
C GLN A 286 13.37 1.70 24.93
N ILE A 287 13.65 1.82 23.63
CA ILE A 287 14.93 1.45 23.02
C ILE A 287 16.04 2.41 23.49
N LYS A 288 15.75 3.70 23.65
CA LYS A 288 16.71 4.70 24.14
C LYS A 288 17.01 4.49 25.64
N MET A 289 16.03 4.08 26.44
CA MET A 289 16.23 3.67 27.84
C MET A 289 17.04 2.37 27.94
N ASN A 290 16.73 1.36 27.13
CA ASN A 290 17.46 0.08 27.14
C ASN A 290 18.91 0.23 26.64
N MET A 291 19.19 1.12 25.67
CA MET A 291 20.57 1.42 25.26
C MET A 291 21.36 2.20 26.32
N LEU A 292 20.70 3.06 27.11
CA LEU A 292 21.33 3.72 28.26
C LEU A 292 21.64 2.73 29.39
N GLU A 293 20.78 1.74 29.63
CA GLU A 293 21.04 0.65 30.57
C GLU A 293 22.18 -0.28 30.09
N ASP A 294 22.26 -0.57 28.79
CA ASP A 294 23.31 -1.42 28.22
C ASP A 294 24.70 -0.75 28.20
N LEU A 295 24.76 0.56 27.98
CA LEU A 295 26.00 1.35 28.12
C LEU A 295 26.45 1.41 29.59
N ASN A 296 25.51 1.53 30.53
CA ASN A 296 25.80 1.51 31.97
C ASN A 296 26.15 0.08 32.48
N CYS A 297 25.74 -0.97 31.76
CA CYS A 297 26.12 -2.36 32.02
C CYS A 297 27.50 -2.72 31.43
N ARG A 298 27.89 -2.17 30.27
CA ARG A 298 29.24 -2.38 29.71
C ARG A 298 30.34 -1.73 30.56
N GLY A 299 30.07 -0.55 31.14
CA GLY A 299 30.97 0.06 32.13
C GLY A 299 31.12 -0.77 33.43
N ARG A 300 30.10 -1.57 33.79
CA ARG A 300 30.13 -2.48 34.94
C ARG A 300 30.84 -3.80 34.63
N LYS A 301 30.67 -4.33 33.41
CA LYS A 301 31.30 -5.60 32.99
C LYS A 301 32.83 -5.50 32.90
N GLN A 302 33.38 -4.32 32.61
CA GLN A 302 34.84 -4.13 32.58
C GLN A 302 35.44 -4.18 33.99
N LYS A 303 34.71 -3.76 35.02
CA LYS A 303 35.13 -3.88 36.44
C LYS A 303 35.02 -5.29 37.01
N THR A 304 34.17 -6.16 36.46
CA THR A 304 34.03 -7.55 36.93
C THR A 304 35.16 -8.49 36.44
N TRP A 305 35.77 -8.20 35.30
CA TRP A 305 36.92 -8.98 34.80
C TRP A 305 38.17 -8.80 35.70
N GLU A 306 38.41 -7.60 36.23
CA GLU A 306 39.52 -7.34 37.15
C GLU A 306 39.35 -8.08 38.50
N MET A 307 38.12 -8.30 38.95
CA MET A 307 37.84 -9.03 40.20
C MET A 307 37.96 -10.55 40.08
N THR A 308 37.82 -11.13 38.89
CA THR A 308 37.91 -12.59 38.69
C THR A 308 39.36 -13.08 38.67
N VAL A 309 40.31 -12.24 38.24
CA VAL A 309 41.75 -12.54 38.27
C VAL A 309 42.31 -12.48 39.70
N LEU A 310 41.78 -11.59 40.56
CA LEU A 310 42.19 -11.49 41.96
C LEU A 310 41.72 -12.68 42.83
N ALA A 311 40.67 -13.38 42.43
CA ALA A 311 40.15 -14.56 43.13
C ALA A 311 40.97 -15.84 42.89
N GLN A 312 41.86 -15.87 41.89
CA GLN A 312 42.80 -16.98 41.65
C GLN A 312 44.11 -16.85 42.45
N ILE A 313 44.32 -15.76 43.19
CA ILE A 313 45.59 -15.43 43.85
C ILE A 313 45.55 -15.66 45.38
N ASN A 314 44.40 -15.97 45.99
CA ASN A 314 44.31 -16.03 47.46
C ASN A 314 43.41 -17.18 47.99
N PRO A 315 43.97 -18.28 48.55
CA PRO A 315 43.20 -19.43 49.03
C PRO A 315 42.59 -19.25 50.44
N PHE A 316 42.57 -18.04 51.00
CA PHE A 316 42.27 -17.82 52.43
C PHE A 316 41.08 -16.89 52.67
N LEU A 317 39.88 -17.24 52.19
CA LEU A 317 38.64 -16.72 52.79
C LEU A 317 37.60 -17.83 52.90
N SER A 318 37.55 -18.39 54.11
CA SER A 318 36.79 -19.55 54.55
C SER A 318 35.35 -19.21 54.95
N ASN A 319 34.43 -20.09 54.53
CA ASN A 319 33.23 -20.56 55.23
C ASN A 319 32.40 -19.54 56.05
N ARG A 320 31.43 -18.93 55.39
CA ARG A 320 30.07 -18.69 55.93
C ARG A 320 29.18 -18.30 54.77
N LEU A 321 27.91 -18.68 54.81
CA LEU A 321 26.89 -18.57 53.76
C LEU A 321 26.72 -19.84 52.89
N VAL A 322 26.85 -21.00 53.55
CA VAL A 322 26.08 -22.20 53.19
C VAL A 322 24.83 -22.19 54.09
N ASN A 323 23.67 -22.42 53.47
CA ASN A 323 22.33 -22.65 54.05
C ASN A 323 21.47 -21.43 54.41
N GLN A 324 20.53 -21.09 53.51
CA GLN A 324 19.12 -20.98 53.91
C GLN A 324 18.16 -21.15 52.70
N LYS A 325 17.50 -22.31 52.71
CA LYS A 325 16.14 -22.68 52.28
C LYS A 325 15.68 -22.53 50.82
N THR A 326 15.34 -23.72 50.32
CA THR A 326 14.46 -24.13 49.23
C THR A 326 13.02 -23.61 49.40
N ASP A 327 12.32 -23.39 48.28
CA ASP A 327 11.19 -24.23 47.85
C ASP A 327 10.64 -23.73 46.50
N CYS A 328 10.87 -24.52 45.46
CA CYS A 328 10.33 -24.37 44.11
C CYS A 328 9.57 -25.66 43.81
N TRP A 329 8.25 -25.61 43.64
CA TRP A 329 7.46 -26.78 43.29
C TRP A 329 7.55 -27.08 41.79
N THR A 330 7.90 -28.32 41.47
CA THR A 330 7.96 -28.92 40.14
C THR A 330 6.63 -29.56 39.71
N VAL A 331 6.48 -29.56 38.38
CA VAL A 331 5.53 -30.19 37.45
C VAL A 331 5.22 -31.67 37.73
N ASN A 332 4.00 -32.17 37.44
CA ASN A 332 3.88 -33.38 36.61
C ASN A 332 2.54 -33.61 35.88
N LEU A 333 2.69 -34.31 34.75
CA LEU A 333 1.71 -34.84 33.80
C LEU A 333 1.07 -36.15 34.29
N ASN A 334 -0.08 -36.48 33.70
CA ASN A 334 -0.80 -37.75 33.64
C ASN A 334 -1.54 -38.26 34.90
N GLY A 335 -2.84 -38.51 34.68
CA GLY A 335 -3.82 -39.10 35.59
C GLY A 335 -5.21 -38.87 35.04
#